data_AF-A0A3B1ADQ3-F1
#
_entry.id   AF-A0A3B1ADQ3-F1
#
_cell.length_a   1.000
_cell.length_b   1.000
_cell.length_c   1.000
_cell.angle_alpha   90.00
_cell.angle_beta   90.00
_cell.angle_gamma   90.00
#
_symmetry.space_group_name_H-M   'P 1'
#
loop_
_entity.id
_entity.type
_entity.pdbx_description
1 polymer ?
#
loop_
_entity_poly.entity_id
_entity_poly.type
_entity_poly.pdbx_seq_one_letter_code
_entity_poly.pdbx_strand_id
1 'polypeptide(L)'
;MQLFFALSSLFKTLLLLYKYNNDSNFIGAVKNMSDIINLIWRKYTNPWSVGVRFFILSMLVISAWSRVWIEYWSMLLILFTLVWIWFNPRLFPIKSTNNVWTMQAILGERIWLNRHDEYIPAHHFFIITGLQLSVSISFLICVAGIIFLNLWLTIFGLVLTFFSMCWFLDRMVWLYKDDKQQREKNRIKMLQQQKLKCKKQLSKATA
;
A
#
# COMPACT_ATOMS: atom_id res chain seq x y z
N MET A 1 -4.53 5.90 3.30
CA MET A 1 -3.99 4.90 2.35
C MET A 1 -5.13 4.09 1.73
N GLN A 2 -5.92 3.38 2.53
CA GLN A 2 -7.01 2.52 2.02
C GLN A 2 -8.07 3.24 1.17
N LEU A 3 -8.43 4.51 1.43
CA LEU A 3 -9.44 5.22 0.61
C LEU A 3 -8.93 5.54 -0.80
N PHE A 4 -7.68 5.99 -0.94
CA PHE A 4 -7.03 6.21 -2.23
C PHE A 4 -6.82 4.89 -2.98
N PHE A 5 -6.50 3.81 -2.25
CA PHE A 5 -6.37 2.49 -2.82
C PHE A 5 -7.71 1.86 -3.22
N ALA A 6 -8.78 2.08 -2.46
CA ALA A 6 -10.13 1.67 -2.81
C ALA A 6 -10.59 2.36 -4.10
N LEU A 7 -10.31 3.67 -4.26
CA LEU A 7 -10.52 4.36 -5.54
C LEU A 7 -9.63 3.79 -6.67
N SER A 8 -8.36 3.50 -6.41
CA SER A 8 -7.45 2.93 -7.44
C SER A 8 -7.81 1.50 -7.84
N SER A 9 -8.33 0.73 -6.88
CA SER A 9 -8.78 -0.65 -7.06
C SER A 9 -10.07 -0.68 -7.87
N LEU A 10 -11.04 0.17 -7.52
CA LEU A 10 -12.27 0.38 -8.30
C LEU A 10 -11.96 0.84 -9.73
N PHE A 11 -10.99 1.74 -9.89
CA PHE A 11 -10.57 2.21 -11.21
C PHE A 11 -9.91 1.10 -12.05
N LYS A 12 -9.08 0.25 -11.43
CA LYS A 12 -8.48 -0.93 -12.08
C LYS A 12 -9.52 -1.98 -12.48
N THR A 13 -10.50 -2.28 -11.62
CA THR A 13 -11.59 -3.20 -11.99
C THR A 13 -12.47 -2.62 -13.09
N LEU A 14 -12.74 -1.31 -13.09
CA LEU A 14 -13.45 -0.64 -14.18
C LEU A 14 -12.66 -0.70 -15.50
N LEU A 15 -11.34 -0.50 -15.45
CA LEU A 15 -10.43 -0.64 -16.59
C LEU A 15 -10.34 -2.07 -17.12
N LEU A 16 -10.35 -3.08 -16.24
CA LEU A 16 -10.32 -4.49 -16.63
C LEU A 16 -11.66 -4.95 -17.23
N LEU A 17 -12.79 -4.44 -16.70
CA LEU A 17 -14.10 -4.65 -17.31
C LEU A 17 -14.19 -3.96 -18.68
N TYR A 18 -13.54 -2.81 -18.85
CA TYR A 18 -13.49 -2.09 -20.14
C TYR A 18 -12.46 -2.67 -21.12
N LYS A 19 -11.39 -3.31 -20.64
CA LYS A 19 -10.36 -4.02 -21.45
C LYS A 19 -10.94 -5.15 -22.32
N TYR A 20 -12.17 -5.56 -22.04
CA TYR A 20 -12.92 -6.47 -22.91
C TYR A 20 -13.36 -5.81 -24.24
N ASN A 21 -13.31 -4.47 -24.34
CA ASN A 21 -13.65 -3.71 -25.54
C ASN A 21 -12.37 -3.15 -26.21
N ASN A 22 -12.14 -3.58 -27.45
CA ASN A 22 -10.82 -3.72 -28.07
C ASN A 22 -10.45 -2.53 -28.99
N ASP A 23 -10.01 -1.39 -28.44
CA ASP A 23 -9.56 -0.21 -29.21
C ASP A 23 -8.06 0.11 -29.01
N SER A 24 -7.30 0.26 -30.10
CA SER A 24 -5.84 0.47 -30.11
C SER A 24 -5.39 1.85 -29.64
N ASN A 25 -6.17 2.91 -29.88
CA ASN A 25 -5.92 4.26 -29.37
C ASN A 25 -6.05 4.33 -27.83
N PHE A 26 -6.90 3.47 -27.26
CA PHE A 26 -7.08 3.37 -25.81
C PHE A 26 -5.87 2.73 -25.13
N ILE A 27 -5.21 1.76 -25.76
CA ILE A 27 -3.99 1.13 -25.21
C ILE A 27 -2.88 2.18 -24.98
N GLY A 28 -2.73 3.14 -25.90
CA GLY A 28 -1.80 4.26 -25.74
C GLY A 28 -2.17 5.18 -24.58
N ALA A 29 -3.45 5.52 -24.43
CA ALA A 29 -3.96 6.33 -23.32
C ALA A 29 -3.80 5.64 -21.95
N VAL A 30 -4.07 4.33 -21.90
CA VAL A 30 -3.88 3.50 -20.71
C VAL A 30 -2.41 3.41 -20.34
N LYS A 31 -1.50 3.27 -21.31
CA LYS A 31 -0.06 3.26 -21.06
C LYS A 31 0.39 4.59 -20.45
N ASN A 32 0.01 5.72 -21.05
CA ASN A 32 0.31 7.05 -20.52
C ASN A 32 -0.25 7.25 -19.10
N MET A 33 -1.48 6.77 -18.84
CA MET A 33 -2.08 6.84 -17.52
C MET A 33 -1.37 5.94 -16.50
N SER A 34 -0.94 4.74 -16.91
CA SER A 34 -0.15 3.85 -16.07
C SER A 34 1.21 4.46 -15.70
N ASP A 35 1.83 5.20 -16.62
CA ASP A 35 3.09 5.91 -16.38
C ASP A 35 2.90 7.09 -15.42
N ILE A 36 1.80 7.84 -15.55
CA ILE A 36 1.42 8.89 -14.60
C ILE A 36 1.17 8.29 -13.21
N ILE A 37 0.46 7.17 -13.12
CA ILE A 37 0.24 6.46 -11.86
C ILE A 37 1.58 6.03 -11.26
N ASN A 38 2.48 5.43 -12.05
CA ASN A 38 3.82 5.03 -11.59
C ASN A 38 4.65 6.23 -11.08
N LEU A 39 4.55 7.39 -11.74
CA LEU A 39 5.18 8.65 -11.30
C LEU A 39 4.61 9.13 -9.95
N ILE A 40 3.28 9.07 -9.80
CA ILE A 40 2.59 9.38 -8.55
C ILE A 40 3.05 8.42 -7.43
N TRP A 41 3.18 7.12 -7.72
CA TRP A 41 3.70 6.12 -6.78
C TRP A 41 5.11 6.43 -6.28
N ARG A 42 5.99 6.95 -7.14
CA ARG A 42 7.35 7.37 -6.75
C ARG A 42 7.35 8.53 -5.75
N LYS A 43 6.36 9.43 -5.83
CA LYS A 43 6.17 10.50 -4.82
C LYS A 43 5.70 9.93 -3.48
N TYR A 44 4.88 8.88 -3.52
CA TYR A 44 4.37 8.21 -2.32
C TYR A 44 5.40 7.41 -1.53
N THR A 45 6.58 7.17 -2.10
CA THR A 45 7.62 6.35 -1.46
C THR A 45 8.55 7.13 -0.52
N ASN A 46 8.29 8.43 -0.32
CA ASN A 46 9.05 9.23 0.64
C ASN A 46 8.71 8.82 2.08
N PRO A 47 9.69 8.37 2.90
CA PRO A 47 9.47 7.92 4.28
C PRO A 47 8.82 8.99 5.17
N TRP A 48 9.16 10.25 4.95
CA TRP A 48 8.61 11.38 5.69
C TRP A 48 7.12 11.57 5.41
N SER A 49 6.68 11.37 4.17
CA SER A 49 5.26 11.46 3.86
C SER A 49 4.47 10.35 4.54
N VAL A 50 5.04 9.15 4.68
CA VAL A 50 4.40 8.06 5.43
C VAL A 50 4.34 8.37 6.92
N GLY A 51 5.44 8.85 7.52
CA GLY A 51 5.47 9.24 8.93
C GLY A 51 4.43 10.32 9.26
N VAL A 52 4.36 11.39 8.47
CA VAL A 52 3.37 12.45 8.71
C VAL A 52 1.93 11.96 8.49
N ARG A 53 1.70 10.98 7.63
CA ARG A 53 0.37 10.35 7.45
C ARG A 53 -0.07 9.52 8.63
N PHE A 54 0.86 8.91 9.37
CA PHE A 54 0.52 8.21 10.61
C PHE A 54 -0.12 9.18 11.61
N PHE A 55 0.35 10.42 11.68
CA PHE A 55 -0.20 11.43 12.59
C PHE A 55 -1.59 11.95 12.20
N ILE A 56 -2.03 11.77 10.94
CA ILE A 56 -3.33 12.24 10.48
C ILE A 56 -4.48 11.61 11.29
N LEU A 57 -4.38 10.32 11.61
CA LEU A 57 -5.39 9.66 12.43
C LEU A 57 -5.45 10.28 13.83
N SER A 58 -4.30 10.50 14.47
CA SER A 58 -4.24 11.18 15.77
C SER A 58 -4.81 12.59 15.72
N MET A 59 -4.49 13.37 14.69
CA MET A 59 -5.06 14.72 14.49
C MET A 59 -6.58 14.66 14.32
N LEU A 60 -7.10 13.68 13.58
CA LEU A 60 -8.53 13.50 13.38
C LEU A 60 -9.23 13.10 14.67
N VAL A 61 -8.62 12.23 15.48
CA VAL A 61 -9.14 11.86 16.81
C VAL A 61 -9.15 13.07 17.76
N ILE A 62 -8.07 13.85 17.81
CA ILE A 62 -8.00 15.08 18.62
C ILE A 62 -9.06 16.09 18.15
N SER A 63 -9.20 16.27 16.83
CA SER A 63 -10.22 17.16 16.25
C SER A 63 -11.63 16.69 16.62
N ALA A 64 -11.91 15.39 16.56
CA ALA A 64 -13.20 14.86 16.94
C ALA A 64 -13.48 15.01 18.45
N TRP A 65 -12.47 14.82 19.31
CA TRP A 65 -12.58 15.00 20.76
C TRP A 65 -12.71 16.47 21.17
N SER A 66 -12.18 17.40 20.37
CA SER A 66 -12.32 18.84 20.62
C SER A 66 -13.79 19.30 20.65
N ARG A 67 -14.74 18.50 20.15
CA ARG A 67 -16.18 18.76 20.25
C ARG A 67 -16.67 18.93 21.69
N VAL A 68 -16.02 18.28 22.65
CA VAL A 68 -16.39 18.37 24.08
C VAL A 68 -15.99 19.73 24.67
N TRP A 69 -14.95 20.35 24.13
CA TRP A 69 -14.34 21.57 24.67
C TRP A 69 -14.75 22.81 23.91
N ILE A 70 -14.87 22.70 22.58
CA ILE A 70 -14.97 23.83 21.65
C ILE A 70 -16.23 23.72 20.77
N GLU A 71 -17.10 22.73 21.02
CA GLU A 71 -18.40 22.53 20.38
C GLU A 71 -18.35 22.68 18.84
N TYR A 72 -18.92 23.76 18.31
CA TYR A 72 -19.03 24.06 16.88
C TYR A 72 -17.67 24.27 16.20
N TRP A 73 -16.68 24.82 16.93
CA TRP A 73 -15.33 25.06 16.40
C TRP A 73 -14.56 23.76 16.11
N SER A 74 -15.03 22.61 16.62
CA SER A 74 -14.47 21.30 16.25
C SER A 74 -14.56 21.03 14.74
N MET A 75 -15.57 21.58 14.05
CA MET A 75 -15.68 21.49 12.59
C MET A 75 -14.49 22.15 11.88
N LEU A 76 -13.97 23.27 12.42
CA LEU A 76 -12.79 23.93 11.84
C LEU A 76 -11.53 23.08 11.99
N LEU A 77 -11.36 22.39 13.12
CA LEU A 77 -10.24 21.46 13.33
C LEU A 77 -10.32 20.24 12.41
N ILE A 78 -11.53 19.72 12.19
CA ILE A 78 -11.76 18.65 11.21
C ILE A 78 -11.41 19.16 9.80
N LEU A 79 -11.90 20.34 9.42
CA LEU A 79 -11.59 20.95 8.12
C LEU A 79 -10.09 21.16 7.94
N PHE A 80 -9.39 21.65 8.97
CA PHE A 80 -7.94 21.80 8.96
C PHE A 80 -7.23 20.47 8.73
N THR A 81 -7.69 19.40 9.39
CA THR A 81 -7.14 18.04 9.19
C THR A 81 -7.38 17.54 7.76
N LEU A 82 -8.55 17.82 7.17
CA LEU A 82 -8.85 17.48 5.77
C LEU A 82 -7.97 18.24 4.77
N VAL A 83 -7.77 19.54 5.00
CA VAL A 83 -6.83 20.36 4.21
C VAL A 83 -5.41 19.81 4.32
N TRP A 84 -5.00 19.40 5.53
CA TRP A 84 -3.69 18.78 5.75
C TRP A 84 -3.52 17.46 5.00
N ILE A 85 -4.55 16.60 4.98
CA ILE A 85 -4.55 15.36 4.18
C ILE A 85 -4.30 15.67 2.70
N TRP A 86 -4.95 16.70 2.18
CA TRP A 86 -4.81 17.12 0.79
C TRP A 86 -3.44 17.75 0.50
N PHE A 87 -2.90 18.52 1.44
CA PHE A 87 -1.64 19.24 1.28
C PHE A 87 -0.39 18.35 1.48
N ASN A 88 -0.44 17.41 2.42
CA ASN A 88 0.67 16.54 2.79
C ASN A 88 1.43 15.87 1.61
N PRO A 89 0.76 15.23 0.63
CA PRO A 89 1.46 14.58 -0.49
C PRO A 89 2.17 15.57 -1.43
N ARG A 90 1.87 16.88 -1.37
CA ARG A 90 2.51 17.90 -2.21
C ARG A 90 3.79 18.46 -1.60
N LEU A 91 3.98 18.31 -0.29
CA LEU A 91 5.12 18.86 0.43
C LEU A 91 6.42 18.07 0.22
N PHE A 92 6.33 16.78 -0.12
CA PHE A 92 7.49 15.90 -0.10
C PHE A 92 7.98 15.57 -1.52
N PRO A 93 9.25 15.86 -1.84
CA PRO A 93 9.83 15.49 -3.14
C PRO A 93 10.04 13.97 -3.24
N ILE A 94 10.20 13.48 -4.46
CA ILE A 94 10.50 12.08 -4.76
C ILE A 94 11.88 11.74 -4.17
N LYS A 95 11.98 10.69 -3.37
CA LYS A 95 13.26 10.17 -2.87
C LYS A 95 13.55 8.82 -3.52
N SER A 96 14.76 8.68 -4.07
CA SER A 96 15.16 7.59 -4.99
C SER A 96 15.83 6.39 -4.32
N THR A 97 15.79 6.28 -2.99
CA THR A 97 16.58 5.25 -2.28
C THR A 97 15.75 4.01 -1.97
N ASN A 98 16.05 2.89 -2.65
CA ASN A 98 15.31 1.63 -2.57
C ASN A 98 15.45 0.85 -1.24
N ASN A 99 16.33 1.29 -0.33
CA ASN A 99 16.68 0.52 0.88
C ASN A 99 15.95 0.96 2.16
N VAL A 100 15.01 1.90 2.07
CA VAL A 100 14.26 2.31 3.26
C VAL A 100 13.14 1.31 3.55
N TRP A 101 12.98 0.93 4.81
CA TRP A 101 11.92 0.01 5.28
C TRP A 101 10.53 0.37 4.71
N THR A 102 10.21 1.67 4.71
CA THR A 102 8.95 2.20 4.17
C THR A 102 8.76 1.91 2.68
N MET A 103 9.83 1.95 1.87
CA MET A 103 9.74 1.64 0.45
C MET A 103 9.49 0.15 0.22
N GLN A 104 10.13 -0.71 1.01
CA GLN A 104 9.88 -2.15 0.95
C GLN A 104 8.43 -2.48 1.33
N ALA A 105 7.86 -1.80 2.34
CA ALA A 105 6.47 -1.97 2.72
C ALA A 105 5.50 -1.57 1.58
N ILE A 106 5.77 -0.43 0.91
CA ILE A 106 4.94 0.05 -0.21
C ILE A 106 5.05 -0.89 -1.42
N LEU A 107 6.24 -1.41 -1.71
CA LEU A 107 6.44 -2.39 -2.79
C LEU A 107 5.74 -3.72 -2.47
N GLY A 108 5.77 -4.16 -1.21
CA GLY A 108 5.00 -5.30 -0.72
C GLY A 108 3.49 -5.09 -0.87
N GLU A 109 2.98 -3.90 -0.54
CA GLU A 109 1.58 -3.56 -0.74
C GLU A 109 1.19 -3.61 -2.22
N ARG A 110 2.08 -3.19 -3.13
CA ARG A 110 1.85 -3.30 -4.58
C ARG A 110 1.72 -4.75 -5.03
N ILE A 111 2.59 -5.64 -4.54
CA ILE A 111 2.51 -7.09 -4.81
C ILE A 111 1.18 -7.62 -4.28
N TRP A 112 0.81 -7.27 -3.04
CA TRP A 112 -0.45 -7.68 -2.43
C TRP A 112 -1.69 -7.20 -3.20
N LEU A 113 -1.66 -6.00 -3.77
CA LEU A 113 -2.75 -5.48 -4.61
C LEU A 113 -2.85 -6.24 -5.94
N ASN A 114 -1.74 -6.68 -6.49
CA ASN A 114 -1.66 -7.47 -7.72
C ASN A 114 -1.74 -8.99 -7.47
N ARG A 115 -2.18 -9.43 -6.28
CA ARG A 115 -2.26 -10.85 -5.88
C ARG A 115 -3.10 -11.77 -6.78
N HIS A 116 -3.93 -11.20 -7.66
CA HIS A 116 -4.67 -11.96 -8.65
C HIS A 116 -3.80 -12.38 -9.84
N ASP A 117 -2.78 -11.57 -10.16
CA ASP A 117 -1.86 -11.79 -11.29
C ASP A 117 -0.49 -12.34 -10.82
N GLU A 118 -0.11 -12.10 -9.57
CA GLU A 118 1.15 -12.55 -8.97
C GLU A 118 0.92 -13.69 -7.96
N TYR A 119 1.75 -14.73 -8.04
CA TYR A 119 1.70 -15.85 -7.09
C TYR A 119 2.19 -15.41 -5.70
N ILE A 120 1.29 -15.43 -4.72
CA ILE A 120 1.61 -15.14 -3.31
C ILE A 120 1.53 -16.44 -2.50
N PRO A 121 2.57 -16.79 -1.72
CA PRO A 121 2.54 -17.96 -0.83
C PRO A 121 1.37 -17.89 0.16
N ALA A 122 0.68 -19.01 0.38
CA ALA A 122 -0.52 -19.09 1.22
C ALA A 122 -0.33 -18.56 2.65
N HIS A 123 0.86 -18.75 3.25
CA HIS A 123 1.15 -18.30 4.60
C HIS A 123 1.11 -16.76 4.75
N HIS A 124 1.54 -16.02 3.73
CA HIS A 124 1.42 -14.56 3.72
C HIS A 124 -0.04 -14.14 3.61
N PHE A 125 -0.83 -14.88 2.82
CA PHE A 125 -2.23 -14.52 2.58
C PHE A 125 -3.08 -14.47 3.85
N PHE A 126 -3.02 -15.52 4.67
CA PHE A 126 -3.81 -15.60 5.91
C PHE A 126 -3.41 -14.52 6.92
N ILE A 127 -2.10 -14.34 7.13
CA ILE A 127 -1.59 -13.39 8.13
C ILE A 127 -1.94 -11.95 7.72
N ILE A 128 -1.72 -11.60 6.46
CA ILE A 128 -2.00 -10.25 5.95
C ILE A 128 -3.49 -9.94 6.01
N THR A 129 -4.35 -10.87 5.61
CA THR A 129 -5.82 -10.68 5.66
C THR A 129 -6.30 -10.53 7.11
N GLY A 130 -5.78 -11.33 8.03
CA GLY A 130 -6.07 -11.21 9.47
C GLY A 130 -5.64 -9.85 10.04
N LEU A 131 -4.47 -9.35 9.63
CA LEU A 131 -4.00 -8.01 10.03
C LEU A 131 -4.89 -6.89 9.46
N GLN A 132 -5.37 -7.00 8.22
CA GLN A 132 -6.32 -6.03 7.65
C GLN A 132 -7.64 -5.99 8.43
N LEU A 133 -8.16 -7.15 8.83
CA LEU A 133 -9.31 -7.23 9.72
C LEU A 133 -9.02 -6.61 11.08
N SER A 134 -7.86 -6.91 11.67
CA SER A 134 -7.43 -6.32 12.95
C SER A 134 -7.36 -4.79 12.89
N VAL A 135 -6.77 -4.21 11.84
CA VAL A 135 -6.74 -2.75 11.64
C VAL A 135 -8.16 -2.18 11.56
N SER A 136 -9.04 -2.86 10.82
CA SER A 136 -10.43 -2.42 10.64
C SER A 136 -11.22 -2.45 11.95
N ILE A 137 -11.10 -3.53 12.72
CA ILE A 137 -11.76 -3.68 14.03
C ILE A 137 -11.24 -2.63 15.02
N SER A 138 -9.92 -2.43 15.06
CA SER A 138 -9.29 -1.43 15.94
C SER A 138 -9.77 -0.01 15.65
N PHE A 139 -9.91 0.32 14.36
CA PHE A 139 -10.45 1.59 13.93
C PHE A 139 -11.91 1.77 14.36
N LEU A 140 -12.74 0.73 14.23
CA LEU A 140 -14.14 0.75 14.70
C LEU A 140 -14.23 0.95 16.22
N ILE A 141 -13.34 0.32 17.00
CA ILE A 141 -13.26 0.54 18.46
C ILE A 141 -12.92 2.01 18.75
N CYS A 142 -11.98 2.60 18.02
CA CYS A 142 -11.62 4.01 18.17
C CYS A 142 -12.82 4.94 17.88
N VAL A 143 -13.54 4.69 16.78
CA VAL A 143 -14.75 5.43 16.40
C VAL A 143 -15.84 5.29 17.47
N ALA A 144 -16.06 4.08 18.01
CA ALA A 144 -17.00 3.86 19.11
C ALA A 144 -16.60 4.68 20.35
N GLY A 145 -15.31 4.73 20.69
CA GLY A 145 -14.79 5.59 21.77
C GLY A 145 -15.13 7.06 21.59
N ILE A 146 -15.04 7.58 20.37
CA ILE A 146 -15.39 8.97 20.03
C ILE A 146 -16.91 9.21 20.16
N ILE A 147 -17.73 8.27 19.64
CA ILE A 147 -19.19 8.36 19.67
C ILE A 147 -19.70 8.38 21.11
N PHE A 148 -19.23 7.44 21.93
CA PHE A 148 -19.61 7.32 23.35
C PHE A 148 -18.86 8.28 24.28
N LEU A 149 -17.98 9.14 23.75
CA LEU A 149 -17.16 10.06 24.54
C LEU A 149 -16.37 9.35 25.66
N ASN A 150 -15.90 8.14 25.38
CA ASN A 150 -15.08 7.36 26.31
C ASN A 150 -13.60 7.51 25.93
N LEU A 151 -12.86 8.24 26.76
CA LEU A 151 -11.46 8.57 26.52
C LEU A 151 -10.59 7.30 26.44
N TRP A 152 -10.78 6.38 27.39
CA TRP A 152 -10.03 5.13 27.45
C TRP A 152 -10.26 4.27 26.23
N LEU A 153 -11.52 4.14 25.79
CA LEU A 153 -11.87 3.38 24.59
C LEU A 153 -11.27 4.00 23.32
N THR A 154 -11.25 5.34 23.24
CA THR A 154 -10.65 6.06 22.12
C THR A 154 -9.14 5.83 22.05
N ILE A 155 -8.43 6.04 23.16
CA ILE A 155 -6.97 5.87 23.23
C ILE A 155 -6.61 4.41 22.95
N PHE A 156 -7.34 3.47 23.52
CA PHE A 156 -7.14 2.04 23.27
C PHE A 156 -7.32 1.69 21.80
N GLY A 157 -8.43 2.12 21.18
CA GLY A 157 -8.67 1.90 19.75
C GLY A 157 -7.60 2.57 18.86
N LEU A 158 -7.14 3.77 19.23
CA LEU A 158 -6.08 4.48 18.50
C LEU A 158 -4.75 3.72 18.55
N VAL A 159 -4.31 3.34 19.76
CA VAL A 159 -3.06 2.58 19.98
C VAL A 159 -3.12 1.24 19.26
N LEU A 160 -4.25 0.53 19.36
CA LEU A 160 -4.45 -0.76 18.69
C LEU A 160 -4.39 -0.60 17.16
N THR A 161 -4.99 0.47 16.63
CA THR A 161 -4.92 0.79 15.19
C THR A 161 -3.49 1.04 14.74
N PHE A 162 -2.70 1.81 15.51
CA PHE A 162 -1.28 2.03 15.21
C PHE A 162 -0.48 0.74 15.24
N PHE A 163 -0.66 -0.08 16.27
CA PHE A 163 0.05 -1.33 16.43
C PHE A 163 -0.25 -2.30 15.27
N SER A 164 -1.53 -2.52 14.96
CA SER A 164 -1.96 -3.37 13.86
C SER A 164 -1.46 -2.85 12.51
N MET A 165 -1.41 -1.53 12.31
CA MET A 165 -0.90 -0.93 11.07
C MET A 165 0.62 -1.09 10.94
N CYS A 166 1.38 -0.90 12.02
CA CYS A 166 2.82 -1.13 12.02
C CYS A 166 3.16 -2.59 11.73
N TRP A 167 2.42 -3.54 12.32
CA TRP A 167 2.61 -4.97 12.06
C TRP A 167 2.20 -5.33 10.62
N PHE A 168 1.10 -4.78 10.12
CA PHE A 168 0.71 -4.93 8.71
C PHE A 168 1.83 -4.48 7.75
N LEU A 169 2.44 -3.32 7.99
CA LEU A 169 3.57 -2.85 7.18
C LEU A 169 4.80 -3.74 7.29
N ASP A 170 5.10 -4.27 8.48
CA ASP A 170 6.19 -5.24 8.65
C ASP A 170 5.96 -6.50 7.79
N ARG A 171 4.72 -7.03 7.76
CA ARG A 171 4.39 -8.18 6.90
C ARG A 171 4.54 -7.84 5.41
N MET A 172 4.25 -6.62 4.99
CA MET A 172 4.47 -6.18 3.61
C MET A 172 5.96 -6.17 3.24
N VAL A 173 6.83 -5.77 4.16
CA VAL A 173 8.29 -5.81 3.94
C VAL A 173 8.75 -7.25 3.74
N TRP A 174 8.23 -8.19 4.53
CA TRP A 174 8.57 -9.61 4.40
C TRP A 174 8.09 -10.18 3.06
N LEU A 175 6.84 -9.89 2.67
CA LEU A 175 6.29 -10.30 1.38
C LEU A 175 7.17 -9.81 0.21
N TYR A 176 7.63 -8.56 0.26
CA TYR A 176 8.53 -8.01 -0.76
C TYR A 176 9.88 -8.74 -0.81
N LYS A 177 10.47 -9.05 0.35
CA LYS A 177 11.76 -9.77 0.41
C LYS A 177 11.64 -11.18 -0.16
N ASP A 178 10.57 -11.88 0.18
CA ASP A 178 10.33 -13.24 -0.29
C ASP A 178 10.08 -13.28 -1.80
N ASP A 179 9.27 -12.35 -2.34
CA ASP A 179 9.08 -12.22 -3.78
C ASP A 179 10.39 -11.93 -4.51
N LYS A 180 11.20 -10.99 -3.99
CA LYS A 180 12.52 -10.65 -4.57
C LYS A 180 13.44 -11.88 -4.61
N GLN A 181 13.50 -12.64 -3.50
CA GLN A 181 14.34 -13.84 -3.42
C GLN A 181 13.85 -14.93 -4.38
N GLN A 182 12.52 -15.08 -4.53
CA GLN A 182 11.94 -16.05 -5.45
C GLN A 182 12.22 -15.70 -6.92
N ARG A 183 12.08 -14.43 -7.30
CA ARG A 183 12.44 -13.95 -8.65
C ARG A 183 13.91 -14.20 -8.97
N GLU A 184 14.80 -13.98 -8.01
CA GLU A 184 16.23 -14.24 -8.17
C GLU A 184 16.55 -15.74 -8.37
N LYS A 185 15.96 -16.62 -7.54
CA LYS A 185 16.06 -18.07 -7.70
C LYS A 185 15.57 -18.54 -9.09
N ASN A 186 14.44 -18.02 -9.54
CA ASN A 186 13.88 -18.34 -10.86
C ASN A 186 14.80 -17.88 -12.00
N ARG A 187 15.40 -16.70 -11.87
CA ARG A 187 16.38 -16.18 -12.84
C ARG A 187 17.60 -17.08 -12.95
N ILE A 188 18.16 -17.53 -11.82
CA ILE A 188 19.33 -18.43 -11.82
C ILE A 188 18.98 -19.77 -12.48
N LYS A 189 17.82 -20.35 -12.17
CA LYS A 189 17.35 -21.60 -12.80
C LYS A 189 17.21 -21.46 -14.31
N MET A 190 16.64 -20.36 -14.81
CA MET A 190 16.53 -20.11 -16.25
C MET A 190 17.90 -19.99 -16.93
N LEU A 191 18.85 -19.27 -16.31
CA LEU A 191 20.21 -19.14 -16.83
C LEU A 191 20.95 -20.50 -16.87
N GLN A 192 20.77 -21.33 -15.84
CA GLN A 192 21.34 -22.69 -15.82
C GLN A 192 20.75 -23.56 -16.93
N GLN A 193 19.43 -23.52 -17.13
CA GLN A 193 18.77 -24.25 -18.21
C GLN A 193 19.24 -23.80 -19.61
N GLN A 194 19.43 -22.49 -19.81
CA GLN A 194 19.97 -21.94 -21.06
C GLN A 194 21.40 -22.42 -21.32
N LYS A 195 22.27 -22.37 -20.30
CA LYS A 195 23.64 -22.91 -20.41
C LYS A 195 23.64 -24.40 -20.76
N LEU A 196 22.75 -25.18 -20.14
CA LEU A 196 22.64 -26.61 -20.40
C LEU A 196 22.17 -26.91 -21.84
N LYS A 197 21.19 -26.15 -22.34
CA LYS A 197 20.74 -26.23 -23.74
C LYS A 197 21.85 -25.88 -24.72
N CYS A 198 22.58 -24.79 -24.47
CA CYS A 198 23.71 -24.37 -25.31
C CYS A 198 24.80 -25.45 -25.35
N LYS A 199 25.19 -26.03 -24.19
CA LYS A 199 26.18 -27.12 -24.12
C LYS A 199 25.74 -28.36 -24.92
N LYS A 200 24.45 -28.74 -24.84
CA LYS A 200 23.90 -29.85 -25.63
C LYS A 200 23.90 -29.56 -27.14
N GLN A 201 23.66 -28.31 -27.56
CA GLN A 201 23.73 -27.92 -28.96
C GLN A 201 25.17 -27.96 -29.49
N LEU A 202 26.13 -27.43 -28.72
CA LEU A 202 27.56 -27.51 -29.05
C LEU A 202 28.03 -28.96 -29.22
N SER A 203 27.70 -29.84 -28.27
CA SER A 203 28.07 -31.27 -28.34
C SER A 203 27.48 -31.99 -29.55
N LYS A 204 26.33 -31.55 -30.08
CA LYS A 204 25.72 -32.10 -31.30
C LYS A 204 26.32 -31.54 -32.58
N ALA A 205 26.92 -30.35 -32.54
CA ALA A 205 27.57 -29.73 -33.70
C ALA A 205 29.02 -30.21 -33.88
N THR A 206 29.65 -30.71 -32.80
CA THR A 206 31.02 -31.26 -32.80
C THR A 206 31.07 -32.77 -33.02
N ALA A 207 29.91 -33.44 -33.08
CA ALA A 207 29.75 -34.87 -33.33
C ALA A 207 29.22 -35.07 -34.76
#